data_AF-A0A1I1N254-F1
#
_entry.id   AF-A0A1I1N254-F1
#
_cell.length_a   1.000
_cell.length_b   1.000
_cell.length_c   1.000
_cell.angle_alpha   90.00
_cell.angle_beta   90.00
_cell.angle_gamma   90.00
#
_symmetry.space_group_name_H-M   'P 1'
#
loop_
_entity.id
_entity.type
_entity.pdbx_description
1 polymer ?
#
loop_
_entity_poly.entity_id
_entity_poly.type
_entity_poly.pdbx_seq_one_letter_code
_entity_poly.pdbx_strand_id
1 'polypeptide(L)'
;MLRLKKKHIKTIIVLAIVVCFWAFIYYSFNRYFKRSTELYEKTTFTAQETKNLWTELGLKYIDLDISKAYFNFDRDLYVISEAFDSIDAEIKYLKQVKENENVHAVNDTLAPELSSHHDGKELYEIFDIRYGNDFGNIRCFTYEENGKYYMEFHKSRAGYNEDYNLHEMFGLK
;
A
#
# COMPACT_ATOMS: atom_id res chain seq x y z
N MET A 1 -19.86 -14.58 58.09
CA MET A 1 -20.64 -14.40 56.84
C MET A 1 -20.26 -13.13 56.04
N LEU A 2 -20.11 -11.94 56.66
CA LEU A 2 -19.74 -10.70 55.94
C LEU A 2 -18.34 -10.72 55.27
N ARG A 3 -17.34 -11.38 55.87
CA ARG A 3 -15.98 -11.48 55.30
C ARG A 3 -15.93 -12.26 53.97
N LEU A 4 -16.72 -13.33 53.84
CA LEU A 4 -16.85 -14.12 52.62
C LEU A 4 -17.52 -13.32 51.49
N LYS A 5 -18.60 -12.58 51.80
CA LYS A 5 -19.26 -11.69 50.84
C LYS A 5 -18.31 -10.58 50.33
N LYS A 6 -17.53 -9.95 51.21
CA LYS A 6 -16.53 -8.93 50.82
C LYS A 6 -15.41 -9.49 49.94
N LYS A 7 -14.98 -10.73 50.17
CA LYS A 7 -13.94 -11.39 49.34
C LYS A 7 -14.46 -11.65 47.92
N HIS A 8 -15.67 -12.18 47.79
CA HIS A 8 -16.28 -12.43 46.47
C HIS A 8 -16.57 -11.15 45.69
N ILE A 9 -17.02 -10.07 46.36
CA ILE A 9 -17.22 -8.77 45.72
C ILE A 9 -15.90 -8.22 45.16
N LYS A 10 -14.79 -8.31 45.93
CA LYS A 10 -13.47 -7.90 45.43
C LYS A 10 -13.02 -8.72 44.22
N THR A 11 -13.22 -10.04 44.25
CA THR A 11 -12.88 -10.92 43.12
C THR A 11 -13.67 -10.57 41.85
N ILE A 12 -14.97 -10.28 41.99
CA ILE A 12 -15.83 -9.87 40.86
C ILE A 12 -15.36 -8.53 40.28
N ILE A 13 -15.00 -7.55 41.12
CA ILE A 13 -14.49 -6.25 40.67
C ILE A 13 -13.17 -6.43 39.90
N VAL A 14 -12.24 -7.25 40.40
CA VAL A 14 -10.97 -7.52 39.71
C VAL A 14 -11.21 -8.20 38.36
N LEU A 15 -12.10 -9.19 38.30
CA LEU A 15 -12.48 -9.84 37.05
C LEU A 15 -13.08 -8.86 36.04
N ALA A 16 -13.98 -7.96 36.49
CA ALA A 16 -14.56 -6.95 35.62
C ALA A 16 -13.50 -5.98 35.07
N ILE A 17 -12.54 -5.54 35.89
CA ILE A 17 -11.43 -4.69 35.45
C ILE A 17 -10.57 -5.40 34.40
N VAL A 18 -10.22 -6.67 34.64
CA VAL A 18 -9.43 -7.47 33.69
C VAL A 18 -10.16 -7.62 32.37
N VAL A 19 -11.46 -7.94 32.38
CA VAL A 19 -12.28 -8.06 31.16
C VAL A 19 -12.35 -6.73 30.41
N CYS A 20 -12.58 -5.61 31.11
CA CYS A 20 -12.58 -4.29 30.49
C CYS A 20 -11.22 -3.92 29.88
N PHE A 21 -10.12 -4.29 30.55
CA PHE A 21 -8.76 -4.04 30.05
C PHE A 21 -8.46 -4.85 28.79
N TRP A 22 -8.83 -6.13 28.75
CA TRP A 22 -8.71 -6.96 27.55
C TRP A 22 -9.60 -6.47 26.40
N ALA A 23 -10.84 -6.05 26.69
CA ALA A 23 -11.71 -5.46 25.69
C ALA A 23 -11.13 -4.15 25.11
N PHE A 24 -10.52 -3.32 25.96
CA PHE A 24 -9.84 -2.10 25.53
C PHE A 24 -8.62 -2.37 24.66
N ILE A 25 -7.77 -3.33 25.05
CA ILE A 25 -6.63 -3.79 24.24
C ILE A 25 -7.14 -4.31 22.89
N TYR A 26 -8.10 -5.23 22.89
CA TYR A 26 -8.66 -5.81 21.67
C TYR A 26 -9.26 -4.75 20.75
N TYR A 27 -10.03 -3.80 21.30
CA TYR A 27 -10.58 -2.68 20.55
C TYR A 27 -9.49 -1.77 19.98
N SER A 28 -8.44 -1.48 20.76
CA SER A 28 -7.33 -0.64 20.32
C SER A 28 -6.50 -1.31 19.23
N PHE A 29 -6.20 -2.60 19.39
CA PHE A 29 -5.53 -3.41 18.38
C PHE A 29 -6.37 -3.51 17.10
N ASN A 30 -7.66 -3.84 17.20
CA ASN A 30 -8.53 -3.88 16.01
C ASN A 30 -8.63 -2.53 15.31
N ARG A 31 -8.70 -1.42 16.06
CA ARG A 31 -8.74 -0.07 15.48
C ARG A 31 -7.41 0.31 14.84
N TYR A 32 -6.29 -0.16 15.37
CA TYR A 32 -4.95 0.05 14.83
C TYR A 32 -4.73 -0.79 13.55
N PHE A 33 -5.09 -2.07 13.57
CA PHE A 33 -5.05 -2.95 12.40
C PHE A 33 -6.03 -2.52 11.30
N LYS A 34 -7.24 -2.07 11.65
CA LYS A 34 -8.20 -1.54 10.68
C LYS A 34 -7.77 -0.18 10.10
N ARG A 35 -6.79 0.48 10.71
CA ARG A 35 -6.13 1.67 10.16
C ARG A 35 -5.02 1.31 9.17
N SER A 36 -4.39 0.13 9.30
CA SER A 36 -3.29 -0.29 8.42
C SER A 36 -3.74 -0.95 7.12
N THR A 37 -5.04 -1.23 6.96
CA THR A 37 -5.61 -1.80 5.74
C THR A 37 -6.02 -0.69 4.78
N GLU A 38 -5.28 -0.58 3.67
CA GLU A 38 -5.66 0.02 2.37
C GLU A 38 -6.86 0.99 2.46
N LEU A 39 -6.57 2.24 2.78
CA LEU A 39 -7.59 3.26 2.89
C LEU A 39 -7.89 3.82 1.49
N TYR A 40 -9.18 4.00 1.19
CA TYR A 40 -9.61 4.67 -0.04
C TYR A 40 -9.15 3.94 -1.31
N GLU A 41 -9.26 2.62 -1.34
CA GLU A 41 -8.99 1.83 -2.54
C GLU A 41 -9.95 2.15 -3.68
N LYS A 42 -9.41 2.17 -4.91
CA LYS A 42 -10.16 2.27 -6.15
C LYS A 42 -9.61 1.27 -7.17
N THR A 43 -10.51 0.64 -7.93
CA THR A 43 -10.17 -0.39 -8.94
C THR A 43 -10.70 -0.06 -10.34
N THR A 44 -11.43 1.05 -10.48
CA THR A 44 -12.00 1.50 -11.75
C THR A 44 -11.61 2.93 -12.00
N PHE A 45 -10.97 3.22 -13.13
CA PHE A 45 -10.41 4.53 -13.44
C PHE A 45 -10.92 5.01 -14.80
N THR A 46 -11.21 6.30 -14.89
CA THR A 46 -11.36 6.98 -16.18
C THR A 46 -10.00 7.21 -16.82
N ALA A 47 -9.94 7.40 -18.14
CA ALA A 47 -8.69 7.71 -18.83
C ALA A 47 -7.96 8.95 -18.26
N GLN A 48 -8.72 9.94 -17.77
CA GLN A 48 -8.15 11.12 -17.13
C GLN A 48 -7.53 10.79 -15.76
N GLU A 49 -8.17 9.94 -14.97
CA GLU A 49 -7.65 9.49 -13.67
C GLU A 49 -6.38 8.64 -13.83
N THR A 50 -6.36 7.72 -14.81
CA THR A 50 -5.16 6.94 -15.16
C THR A 50 -4.00 7.86 -15.51
N LYS A 51 -4.24 8.87 -16.37
CA LYS A 51 -3.23 9.86 -16.73
C LYS A 51 -2.75 10.69 -15.55
N ASN A 52 -3.65 11.06 -14.64
CA ASN A 52 -3.30 11.81 -13.43
C ASN A 52 -2.41 10.98 -12.50
N LEU A 53 -2.72 9.69 -12.29
CA LEU A 53 -1.92 8.79 -11.47
C LEU A 53 -0.51 8.58 -12.03
N TRP A 54 -0.40 8.30 -13.34
CA TRP A 54 0.93 8.19 -13.96
C TRP A 54 1.69 9.51 -13.95
N THR A 55 0.99 10.64 -14.10
CA THR A 55 1.59 11.97 -13.96
C THR A 55 2.11 12.21 -12.54
N GLU A 56 1.36 11.81 -11.53
CA GLU A 56 1.75 11.93 -10.12
C GLU A 56 3.00 11.12 -9.82
N LEU A 57 3.16 9.96 -10.45
CA LEU A 57 4.37 9.16 -10.36
C LEU A 57 5.53 9.68 -11.23
N GLY A 58 5.37 10.77 -11.98
CA GLY A 58 6.40 11.24 -12.91
C GLY A 58 6.58 10.34 -14.14
N LEU A 59 5.61 9.48 -14.43
CA LEU A 59 5.62 8.45 -15.47
C LEU A 59 4.67 8.81 -16.62
N LYS A 60 4.63 10.09 -17.03
CA LYS A 60 3.73 10.59 -18.11
C LYS A 60 3.87 9.88 -19.46
N TYR A 61 4.94 9.12 -19.64
CA TYR A 61 5.25 8.34 -20.84
C TYR A 61 4.67 6.92 -20.79
N ILE A 62 4.19 6.45 -19.63
CA ILE A 62 3.58 5.14 -19.48
C ILE A 62 2.15 5.17 -20.02
N ASP A 63 1.81 4.13 -20.75
CA ASP A 63 0.47 3.82 -21.24
C ASP A 63 0.13 2.41 -20.77
N LEU A 64 -0.27 2.31 -19.50
CA LEU A 64 -0.72 1.08 -18.85
C LEU A 64 -2.05 1.35 -18.17
N ASP A 65 -2.93 0.36 -18.22
CA ASP A 65 -4.10 0.35 -17.36
C ASP A 65 -3.68 0.14 -15.89
N ILE A 66 -4.54 0.59 -14.97
CA ILE A 66 -4.33 0.49 -13.52
C ILE A 66 -5.36 -0.49 -12.98
N SER A 67 -4.89 -1.59 -12.39
CA SER A 67 -5.78 -2.57 -11.78
C SER A 67 -6.36 -2.07 -10.46
N LYS A 68 -5.52 -1.38 -9.67
CA LYS A 68 -5.87 -0.86 -8.35
C LYS A 68 -4.95 0.30 -7.99
N ALA A 69 -5.47 1.26 -7.24
CA ALA A 69 -4.67 2.25 -6.54
C ALA A 69 -5.30 2.56 -5.17
N TYR A 70 -4.49 2.90 -4.19
CA TYR A 70 -4.96 3.21 -2.84
C TYR A 70 -3.97 4.10 -2.09
N PHE A 71 -4.46 4.68 -0.98
CA PHE A 71 -3.63 5.35 0.01
C PHE A 71 -3.49 4.49 1.27
N ASN A 72 -2.32 4.45 1.88
CA ASN A 72 -2.24 3.92 3.25
C ASN A 72 -2.56 5.03 4.27
N PHE A 73 -2.55 4.68 5.56
CA PHE A 73 -2.77 5.64 6.65
C PHE A 73 -1.71 6.76 6.69
N ASP A 74 -0.49 6.43 6.31
CA ASP A 74 0.63 7.38 6.23
C ASP A 74 0.54 8.29 5.00
N ARG A 75 -0.55 8.18 4.21
CA ARG A 75 -0.81 8.96 2.99
C ARG A 75 0.23 8.72 1.90
N ASP A 76 0.79 7.53 1.86
CA ASP A 76 1.57 7.04 0.74
C ASP A 76 0.64 6.50 -0.34
N LEU A 77 0.97 6.79 -1.59
CA LEU A 77 0.21 6.34 -2.75
C LEU A 77 0.81 5.03 -3.26
N TYR A 78 -0.08 4.07 -3.54
CA TYR A 78 0.23 2.81 -4.22
C TYR A 78 -0.58 2.74 -5.51
N VAL A 79 0.09 2.45 -6.62
CA VAL A 79 -0.54 2.28 -7.95
C VAL A 79 -0.07 0.97 -8.54
N ILE A 80 -1.02 0.09 -8.84
CA ILE A 80 -0.78 -1.25 -9.34
C ILE A 80 -1.19 -1.30 -10.81
N SER A 81 -0.25 -1.69 -11.67
CA SER A 81 -0.50 -1.83 -13.11
C SER A 81 -1.53 -2.93 -13.40
N GLU A 82 -1.94 -3.01 -14.66
CA GLU A 82 -2.50 -4.24 -15.22
C GLU A 82 -1.54 -5.42 -15.12
N ALA A 83 -2.08 -6.62 -15.37
CA ALA A 83 -1.39 -7.89 -15.24
C ALA A 83 -0.47 -8.18 -16.44
N PHE A 84 0.76 -8.62 -16.14
CA PHE A 84 1.73 -9.13 -17.11
C PHE A 84 1.86 -10.66 -16.99
N ASP A 85 2.35 -11.28 -18.07
CA ASP A 85 2.62 -12.72 -18.11
C ASP A 85 3.90 -13.12 -17.36
N SER A 86 4.84 -12.20 -17.17
CA SER A 86 6.12 -12.43 -16.48
C SER A 86 6.81 -11.13 -16.08
N ILE A 87 7.76 -11.22 -15.14
CA ILE A 87 8.70 -10.13 -14.80
C ILE A 87 9.47 -9.66 -16.05
N ASP A 88 9.88 -10.60 -16.92
CA ASP A 88 10.57 -10.25 -18.16
C ASP A 88 9.70 -9.40 -19.09
N ALA A 89 8.38 -9.61 -19.11
CA ALA A 89 7.45 -8.81 -19.89
C ALA A 89 7.34 -7.39 -19.33
N GLU A 90 7.30 -7.23 -18.00
CA GLU A 90 7.32 -5.92 -17.32
C GLU A 90 8.61 -5.15 -17.64
N ILE A 91 9.78 -5.79 -17.47
CA ILE A 91 11.08 -5.19 -17.79
C ILE A 91 11.14 -4.81 -19.27
N LYS A 92 10.69 -5.70 -20.16
CA LYS A 92 10.66 -5.45 -21.60
C LYS A 92 9.77 -4.26 -21.95
N TYR A 93 8.64 -4.09 -21.29
CA TYR A 93 7.76 -2.93 -21.45
C TYR A 93 8.48 -1.65 -21.03
N LEU A 94 9.04 -1.62 -19.80
CA LEU A 94 9.71 -0.44 -19.26
C LEU A 94 10.91 0.00 -20.11
N LYS A 95 11.66 -0.94 -20.70
CA LYS A 95 12.79 -0.69 -21.61
C LYS A 95 12.42 -0.05 -22.95
N GLN A 96 11.14 -0.01 -23.33
CA GLN A 96 10.72 0.67 -24.56
C GLN A 96 10.83 2.19 -24.44
N VAL A 97 10.86 2.69 -23.21
CA VAL A 97 10.99 4.11 -22.91
C VAL A 97 12.45 4.50 -23.02
N LYS A 98 12.71 5.59 -23.75
CA LYS A 98 14.05 6.19 -23.83
C LYS A 98 14.57 6.51 -22.43
N GLU A 99 15.84 6.20 -22.15
CA GLU A 99 16.49 6.35 -20.83
C GLU A 99 16.21 5.23 -19.80
N ASN A 100 15.40 4.21 -20.15
CA ASN A 100 15.14 3.02 -19.31
C ASN A 100 15.90 1.76 -19.78
N GLU A 101 16.97 1.88 -20.57
CA GLU A 101 17.62 0.74 -21.24
C GLU A 101 18.18 -0.31 -20.24
N ASN A 102 18.53 0.14 -19.04
CA ASN A 102 19.16 -0.67 -17.99
C ASN A 102 18.19 -1.19 -16.91
N VAL A 103 16.88 -0.99 -17.09
CA VAL A 103 15.87 -1.50 -16.14
C VAL A 103 16.09 -2.99 -15.87
N HIS A 104 16.07 -3.35 -14.59
CA HIS A 104 16.26 -4.72 -14.14
C HIS A 104 15.53 -4.95 -12.80
N ALA A 105 15.15 -6.20 -12.55
CA ALA A 105 14.56 -6.62 -11.29
C ALA A 105 15.61 -7.31 -10.43
N VAL A 106 15.63 -7.01 -9.13
CA VAL A 106 16.48 -7.68 -8.14
C VAL A 106 15.58 -8.27 -7.07
N ASN A 107 15.86 -9.51 -6.67
CA ASN A 107 15.19 -10.13 -5.54
C ASN A 107 15.63 -9.38 -4.26
N ASP A 108 14.79 -8.45 -3.80
CA ASP A 108 15.09 -7.63 -2.63
C ASP A 108 14.61 -8.35 -1.37
N THR A 109 15.49 -9.19 -0.82
CA THR A 109 15.28 -9.84 0.49
C THR A 109 15.13 -8.85 1.66
N LEU A 110 15.38 -7.54 1.47
CA LEU A 110 15.26 -6.47 2.47
C LEU A 110 14.04 -5.55 2.27
N ALA A 111 13.18 -5.84 1.28
CA ALA A 111 11.86 -5.21 1.15
C ALA A 111 10.79 -5.53 2.24
N PRO A 112 10.99 -6.37 3.30
CA PRO A 112 9.94 -6.65 4.27
C PRO A 112 9.33 -5.45 5.01
N GLU A 113 10.04 -4.31 5.09
CA GLU A 113 9.50 -3.11 5.75
C GLU A 113 8.39 -2.42 4.94
N LEU A 114 8.34 -2.63 3.61
CA LEU A 114 7.23 -2.20 2.75
C LEU A 114 6.21 -3.32 2.54
N SER A 115 6.58 -4.56 2.82
CA SER A 115 5.84 -5.77 2.45
C SER A 115 4.68 -6.15 3.37
N SER A 116 4.28 -5.30 4.33
CA SER A 116 3.17 -5.65 5.24
C SER A 116 1.84 -5.95 4.50
N HIS A 117 1.78 -5.73 3.18
CA HIS A 117 0.63 -5.98 2.31
C HIS A 117 0.81 -7.20 1.37
N HIS A 118 2.02 -7.79 1.31
CA HIS A 118 2.37 -8.91 0.42
C HIS A 118 2.93 -10.10 1.21
N ASP A 119 2.38 -10.35 2.40
CA ASP A 119 2.81 -11.42 3.30
C ASP A 119 2.87 -12.77 2.57
N GLY A 120 4.09 -13.33 2.47
CA GLY A 120 4.34 -14.64 1.87
C GLY A 120 4.50 -14.65 0.34
N LYS A 121 4.45 -13.50 -0.33
CA LYS A 121 4.76 -13.39 -1.77
C LYS A 121 6.25 -13.12 -1.99
N GLU A 122 6.79 -13.62 -3.10
CA GLU A 122 8.13 -13.23 -3.55
C GLU A 122 8.06 -11.85 -4.22
N LEU A 123 8.91 -10.93 -3.78
CA LEU A 123 8.94 -9.53 -4.22
C LEU A 123 10.28 -9.24 -4.89
N TYR A 124 10.22 -8.57 -6.03
CA TYR A 124 11.39 -8.06 -6.72
C TYR A 124 11.27 -6.55 -6.85
N GLU A 125 12.32 -5.81 -6.51
CA GLU A 125 12.37 -4.37 -6.78
C GLU A 125 12.90 -4.15 -8.20
N ILE A 126 12.22 -3.26 -8.93
CA ILE A 126 12.60 -2.86 -10.29
C ILE A 126 13.36 -1.53 -10.21
N PHE A 127 14.61 -1.57 -10.65
CA PHE A 127 15.54 -0.43 -10.61
C PHE A 127 15.70 0.25 -11.97
N ASP A 128 16.37 1.40 -11.95
CA ASP A 128 16.76 2.21 -13.11
C ASP A 128 15.58 2.69 -13.99
N ILE A 129 14.42 2.91 -13.37
CA ILE A 129 13.27 3.56 -14.01
C ILE A 129 13.46 5.09 -13.98
N ARG A 130 13.27 5.74 -15.13
CA ARG A 130 13.34 7.19 -15.26
C ARG A 130 12.06 7.87 -14.76
N TYR A 131 12.15 8.74 -13.77
CA TYR A 131 11.02 9.55 -13.31
C TYR A 131 11.16 11.02 -13.77
N GLY A 132 10.09 11.60 -14.34
CA GLY A 132 10.05 12.85 -15.12
C GLY A 132 10.20 14.17 -14.37
N ASN A 133 11.03 14.21 -13.33
CA ASN A 133 11.29 15.29 -12.36
C ASN A 133 10.34 15.26 -11.14
N ASP A 134 10.99 14.99 -10.00
CA ASP A 134 10.84 15.66 -8.69
C ASP A 134 10.08 15.02 -7.50
N PHE A 135 10.77 15.17 -6.35
CA PHE A 135 10.35 15.27 -4.94
C PHE A 135 9.80 14.06 -4.14
N GLY A 136 9.81 12.84 -4.65
CA GLY A 136 9.43 11.65 -3.87
C GLY A 136 10.41 10.48 -4.01
N ASN A 137 10.60 9.71 -2.94
CA ASN A 137 11.18 8.38 -3.03
C ASN A 137 10.11 7.48 -3.68
N ILE A 138 10.15 7.36 -5.01
CA ILE A 138 9.30 6.43 -5.75
C ILE A 138 10.06 5.11 -5.88
N ARG A 139 9.39 4.01 -5.54
CA ARG A 139 9.91 2.65 -5.72
C ARG A 139 8.93 1.85 -6.56
N CYS A 140 9.46 0.89 -7.31
CA CYS A 140 8.65 -0.02 -8.12
C CYS A 140 8.97 -1.45 -7.69
N PHE A 141 7.94 -2.21 -7.37
CA PHE A 141 8.05 -3.63 -7.04
C PHE A 141 7.25 -4.45 -8.04
N THR A 142 7.61 -5.71 -8.19
CA THR A 142 6.79 -6.71 -8.86
C THR A 142 6.58 -7.92 -7.95
N TYR A 143 5.37 -8.46 -8.03
CA TYR A 143 4.97 -9.67 -7.33
C TYR A 143 4.08 -10.54 -8.22
N GLU A 144 4.05 -11.82 -7.90
CA GLU A 144 3.16 -12.78 -8.55
C GLU A 144 1.84 -12.93 -7.77
N GLU A 145 0.75 -12.99 -8.51
CA GLU A 145 -0.57 -13.34 -8.00
C GLU A 145 -1.36 -14.11 -9.08
N ASN A 146 -1.72 -15.36 -8.79
CA ASN A 146 -2.54 -16.22 -9.66
C ASN A 146 -1.95 -16.44 -11.07
N GLY A 147 -0.64 -16.60 -11.17
CA GLY A 147 0.12 -16.81 -12.40
C GLY A 147 0.37 -15.56 -13.21
N LYS A 148 0.13 -14.37 -12.63
CA LYS A 148 0.30 -13.07 -13.27
C LYS A 148 1.19 -12.17 -12.43
N TYR A 149 1.86 -11.24 -13.09
CA TYR A 149 2.78 -10.29 -12.46
C TYR A 149 2.22 -8.88 -12.52
N TYR A 150 2.45 -8.13 -11.46
CA TYR A 150 1.92 -6.78 -11.29
C TYR A 150 3.03 -5.84 -10.82
N MET A 151 3.20 -4.72 -11.52
CA MET A 151 4.07 -3.65 -11.05
C MET A 151 3.31 -2.78 -10.06
N GLU A 152 3.86 -2.64 -8.86
CA GLU A 152 3.38 -1.75 -7.81
C GLU A 152 4.34 -0.58 -7.64
N PHE A 153 3.83 0.62 -7.93
CA PHE A 153 4.54 1.87 -7.74
C PHE A 153 4.14 2.48 -6.40
N HIS A 154 5.11 2.61 -5.51
CA HIS A 154 4.97 3.27 -4.21
C HIS A 154 5.55 4.68 -4.29
N LYS A 155 4.75 5.69 -3.94
CA LYS A 155 5.21 7.07 -3.75
C LYS A 155 4.97 7.50 -2.31
N SER A 156 6.06 7.64 -1.57
CA SER A 156 6.01 8.13 -0.19
C SER A 156 5.45 9.56 -0.11
N ARG A 157 4.61 9.82 0.88
CA ARG A 157 4.06 11.14 1.23
C ARG A 157 3.22 11.83 0.15
N ALA A 158 2.72 11.09 -0.83
CA ALA A 158 1.93 11.65 -1.93
C ALA A 158 0.70 12.45 -1.44
N GLY A 159 0.03 12.01 -0.37
CA GLY A 159 -1.15 12.69 0.18
C GLY A 159 -0.86 13.82 1.18
N TYR A 160 0.40 14.21 1.39
CA TYR A 160 0.77 15.43 2.14
C TYR A 160 0.82 16.67 1.27
N ASN A 161 1.00 16.51 -0.04
CA ASN A 161 0.70 17.57 -0.99
C ASN A 161 -0.82 17.62 -1.12
N GLU A 162 -1.41 18.79 -0.91
CA GLU A 162 -2.84 19.03 -1.16
C GLU A 162 -3.11 19.07 -2.68
N ASP A 163 -2.70 18.04 -3.42
CA ASP A 163 -3.18 17.86 -4.79
C ASP A 163 -4.65 17.42 -4.70
N TYR A 164 -5.52 18.42 -4.75
CA TYR A 164 -6.97 18.29 -4.65
C TYR A 164 -7.53 17.21 -5.59
N ASN A 165 -6.87 16.96 -6.73
CA ASN A 165 -7.30 15.96 -7.70
C ASN A 165 -7.17 14.52 -7.18
N LEU A 166 -6.11 14.20 -6.44
CA LEU A 166 -5.92 12.87 -5.88
C LEU A 166 -6.92 12.63 -4.75
N HIS A 167 -7.07 13.59 -3.85
CA HIS A 167 -7.97 13.44 -2.71
C HIS A 167 -9.42 13.26 -3.17
N GLU A 168 -9.89 14.07 -4.13
CA GLU A 168 -11.22 13.93 -4.72
C GLU A 168 -11.41 12.57 -5.41
N MET A 169 -10.42 12.11 -6.18
CA MET A 169 -10.48 10.82 -6.88
C MET A 169 -10.66 9.63 -5.94
N PHE A 170 -10.12 9.72 -4.72
CA PHE A 170 -10.22 8.71 -3.67
C PHE A 170 -11.32 9.00 -2.63
N GLY A 171 -12.09 10.08 -2.79
CA GLY A 171 -13.16 10.46 -1.86
C GLY A 171 -12.66 10.94 -0.49
N LEU A 172 -11.41 11.38 -0.42
CA LEU A 172 -10.80 12.03 0.74
C LEU A 172 -11.32 13.48 0.81
N LYS A 173 -12.04 13.83 1.87
CA LYS A 173 -12.51 15.20 2.17
C LYS A 173 -11.91 15.70 3.48
#